data_AF-A0A2H0QVF7-F1
#
_entry.id   AF-A0A2H0QVF7-F1
#
_cell.length_a   1.000
_cell.length_b   1.000
_cell.length_c   1.000
_cell.angle_alpha   90.00
_cell.angle_beta   90.00
_cell.angle_gamma   90.00
#
_symmetry.space_group_name_H-M   'P 1'
#
loop_
_entity.id
_entity.type
_entity.pdbx_description
1 polymer ?
#
loop_
_entity_poly.entity_id
_entity_poly.type
_entity_poly.pdbx_seq_one_letter_code
_entity_poly.pdbx_strand_id
1 'polypeptide(L)'
;MSNKKYPTSDWAKWAESISILKTDFVSLMTKREIWRALKNAYEKNSNYQIKQEAHQIIDWINRNYVDSMLIGLRRIIDTSKDTVSLIKLLEEISKNPTVITFDRYQTLWTSGSEQVNRMRATEVFKRFSKDNRNLDVNIIKNDIRELKESNERFINIVNHHIAHKGKDADNPPLTYEELHAAFDKIAGILNEYHALLTTVRVLNFAALLPVPIENIENMFSKMIFTDINTNDEYA
;
A
#
# COMPACT_ATOMS: atom_id res chain seq x y z
N MET A 1 -27.43 13.60 -22.09
CA MET A 1 -26.30 12.77 -22.56
C MET A 1 -25.68 12.11 -21.34
N SER A 2 -25.60 10.78 -21.32
CA SER A 2 -25.16 9.99 -20.16
C SER A 2 -23.76 10.41 -19.71
N ASN A 3 -23.65 10.93 -18.49
CA ASN A 3 -22.43 11.41 -17.85
C ASN A 3 -21.54 10.22 -17.44
N LYS A 4 -21.04 9.45 -18.41
CA LYS A 4 -20.14 8.31 -18.14
C LYS A 4 -18.77 8.85 -17.76
N LYS A 5 -18.45 8.75 -16.46
CA LYS A 5 -17.13 9.12 -15.89
C LYS A 5 -15.95 8.40 -16.56
N TYR A 6 -16.18 7.22 -17.16
CA TYR A 6 -15.15 6.40 -17.80
C TYR A 6 -15.52 6.03 -19.25
N PRO A 7 -14.52 5.85 -20.16
CA PRO A 7 -14.75 5.60 -21.58
C PRO A 7 -15.52 4.30 -21.90
N THR A 8 -15.31 3.24 -21.11
CA THR A 8 -15.93 1.93 -21.31
C THR A 8 -16.39 1.33 -19.99
N SER A 9 -17.25 0.29 -20.05
CA SER A 9 -17.65 -0.48 -18.87
C SER A 9 -16.48 -1.19 -18.21
N ASP A 10 -15.55 -1.74 -19.00
CA ASP A 10 -14.38 -2.44 -18.47
C ASP A 10 -13.43 -1.48 -17.77
N TRP A 11 -13.22 -0.28 -18.33
CA TRP A 11 -12.46 0.78 -17.67
C TRP A 11 -13.10 1.15 -16.32
N ALA A 12 -14.43 1.33 -16.29
CA ALA A 12 -15.15 1.67 -15.07
C ALA A 12 -14.93 0.59 -13.98
N LYS A 13 -15.03 -0.69 -14.34
CA LYS A 13 -14.75 -1.82 -13.44
C LYS A 13 -13.32 -1.79 -12.91
N TRP A 14 -12.34 -1.59 -13.78
CA TRP A 14 -10.93 -1.51 -13.38
C TRP A 14 -10.65 -0.33 -12.45
N ALA A 15 -11.27 0.82 -12.72
CA ALA A 15 -11.17 2.00 -11.88
C ALA A 15 -11.84 1.82 -10.50
N GLU A 16 -12.90 1.01 -10.42
CA GLU A 16 -13.50 0.61 -9.15
C GLU A 16 -12.59 -0.34 -8.37
N SER A 17 -12.07 -1.39 -9.03
CA SER A 17 -11.14 -2.34 -8.42
C SER A 17 -9.89 -1.64 -7.85
N ILE A 18 -9.26 -0.73 -8.59
CA ILE A 18 -8.08 0.00 -8.09
C ILE A 18 -8.42 0.93 -6.93
N SER A 19 -9.66 1.45 -6.87
CA SER A 19 -10.13 2.28 -5.75
C SER A 19 -10.35 1.46 -4.47
N ILE A 20 -10.84 0.23 -4.59
CA ILE A 20 -10.93 -0.73 -3.48
C ILE A 20 -9.52 -1.03 -2.95
N LEU A 21 -8.60 -1.40 -3.85
CA LEU A 21 -7.20 -1.71 -3.50
C LEU A 21 -6.49 -0.51 -2.86
N LYS A 22 -6.72 0.71 -3.36
CA LYS A 22 -6.23 1.94 -2.73
C LYS A 22 -6.69 2.04 -1.28
N THR A 23 -7.97 1.81 -1.01
CA THR A 23 -8.54 1.95 0.33
C THR A 23 -7.89 0.98 1.30
N ASP A 24 -7.75 -0.28 0.88
CA ASP A 24 -7.04 -1.30 1.63
C ASP A 24 -5.57 -0.92 1.87
N PHE A 25 -4.91 -0.37 0.87
CA PHE A 25 -3.51 0.03 0.96
C PHE A 25 -3.29 1.24 1.89
N VAL A 26 -4.20 2.22 1.89
CA VAL A 26 -4.19 3.34 2.85
C VAL A 26 -4.30 2.84 4.29
N SER A 27 -5.11 1.80 4.54
CA SER A 27 -5.18 1.18 5.87
C SER A 27 -3.83 0.59 6.29
N LEU A 28 -3.12 -0.08 5.37
CA LEU A 28 -1.79 -0.64 5.64
C LEU A 28 -0.75 0.46 5.88
N MET A 29 -0.78 1.55 5.11
CA MET A 29 0.09 2.68 5.41
C MET A 29 -0.18 3.23 6.80
N THR A 30 -1.44 3.43 7.16
CA THR A 30 -1.81 3.98 8.47
C THR A 30 -1.24 3.14 9.60
N LYS A 31 -1.30 1.80 9.48
CA LYS A 31 -0.66 0.87 10.43
C LYS A 31 0.86 1.05 10.51
N ARG A 32 1.54 1.17 9.36
CA ARG A 32 2.99 1.39 9.29
C ARG A 32 3.41 2.69 9.98
N GLU A 33 2.68 3.77 9.76
CA GLU A 33 3.00 5.07 10.34
C GLU A 33 2.70 5.13 11.85
N ILE A 34 1.61 4.52 12.32
CA ILE A 34 1.33 4.35 13.76
C ILE A 34 2.44 3.54 14.42
N TRP A 35 2.84 2.42 13.82
CA TRP A 35 3.89 1.56 14.35
C TRP A 35 5.25 2.27 14.40
N ARG A 36 5.61 3.01 13.34
CA ARG A 36 6.84 3.83 13.31
C ARG A 36 6.86 4.86 14.43
N ALA A 37 5.77 5.60 14.59
CA ALA A 37 5.63 6.61 15.64
C ALA A 37 5.80 5.99 17.04
N LEU A 38 5.14 4.85 17.30
CA LEU A 38 5.28 4.12 18.56
C LEU A 38 6.71 3.63 18.79
N LYS A 39 7.32 2.99 17.79
CA LYS A 39 8.68 2.46 17.87
C LYS A 39 9.69 3.57 18.15
N ASN A 40 9.57 4.70 17.44
CA ASN A 40 10.40 5.88 17.66
C ASN A 40 10.27 6.41 19.10
N ALA A 41 9.04 6.54 19.62
CA ALA A 41 8.80 7.02 20.97
C ALA A 41 9.38 6.07 22.04
N TYR A 42 9.19 4.76 21.86
CA TYR A 42 9.73 3.74 22.76
C TYR A 42 11.26 3.70 22.75
N GLU A 43 11.89 3.75 21.57
CA GLU A 43 13.35 3.69 21.44
C GLU A 43 14.03 4.93 22.06
N LYS A 44 13.46 6.12 21.84
CA LYS A 44 13.95 7.40 22.39
C LYS A 44 13.75 7.52 23.91
N ASN A 45 12.92 6.69 24.53
CA ASN A 45 12.70 6.72 25.98
C ASN A 45 13.98 6.37 26.76
N SER A 46 14.48 7.27 27.59
CA SER A 46 15.63 7.02 28.47
C SER A 46 15.26 6.39 29.82
N ASN A 47 13.98 6.36 30.19
CA ASN A 47 13.51 5.75 31.42
C ASN A 47 13.58 4.20 31.32
N TYR A 48 14.55 3.64 32.04
CA TYR A 48 14.79 2.20 32.07
C TYR A 48 13.61 1.39 32.64
N GLN A 49 12.92 1.91 33.66
CA GLN A 49 11.81 1.21 34.30
C GLN A 49 10.62 1.07 33.34
N ILE A 50 10.27 2.15 32.64
CA ILE A 50 9.21 2.11 31.60
C ILE A 50 9.60 1.15 30.48
N LYS A 51 10.87 1.11 30.07
CA LYS A 51 11.34 0.14 29.06
C LYS A 51 11.17 -1.31 29.51
N GLN A 52 11.48 -1.62 30.76
CA GLN A 52 11.32 -2.98 31.29
C GLN A 52 9.85 -3.39 31.42
N GLU A 53 8.99 -2.51 31.94
CA GLU A 53 7.57 -2.79 32.16
C GLU A 53 6.79 -2.87 30.83
N ALA A 54 7.11 -2.01 29.86
CA ALA A 54 6.43 -1.98 28.58
C ALA A 54 6.92 -3.05 27.59
N HIS A 55 8.04 -3.73 27.84
CA HIS A 55 8.68 -4.63 26.89
C HIS A 55 7.72 -5.68 26.31
N GLN A 56 6.94 -6.36 27.15
CA GLN A 56 5.99 -7.39 26.71
C GLN A 56 4.85 -6.83 25.84
N ILE A 57 4.39 -5.62 26.16
CA ILE A 57 3.34 -4.91 25.41
C ILE A 57 3.90 -4.51 24.05
N ILE A 58 5.10 -3.94 24.00
CA ILE A 58 5.76 -3.54 22.76
C ILE A 58 6.02 -4.75 21.86
N ASP A 59 6.46 -5.87 22.42
CA ASP A 59 6.63 -7.12 21.68
C ASP A 59 5.30 -7.64 21.11
N TRP A 60 4.21 -7.56 21.88
CA TRP A 60 2.88 -7.92 21.40
C TRP A 60 2.43 -6.99 20.26
N ILE A 61 2.61 -5.67 20.39
CA ILE A 61 2.27 -4.71 19.33
C ILE A 61 3.08 -4.98 18.06
N ASN A 62 4.39 -5.24 18.20
CA ASN A 62 5.28 -5.57 17.10
C ASN A 62 4.80 -6.80 16.32
N ARG A 63 4.44 -7.89 17.03
CA ARG A 63 3.88 -9.09 16.40
C ARG A 63 2.59 -8.79 15.65
N ASN A 64 1.65 -8.08 16.27
CA ASN A 64 0.37 -7.72 15.63
C ASN A 64 0.56 -6.82 14.41
N TYR A 65 1.51 -5.88 14.48
CA TYR A 65 1.87 -5.05 13.33
C TYR A 65 2.35 -5.92 12.17
N VAL A 66 3.33 -6.79 12.41
CA VAL A 66 3.87 -7.71 11.38
C VAL A 66 2.77 -8.58 10.79
N ASP A 67 1.99 -9.27 11.62
CA ASP A 67 0.92 -10.16 11.17
C ASP A 67 -0.13 -9.43 10.33
N SER A 68 -0.57 -8.25 10.80
CA SER A 68 -1.59 -7.47 10.10
C SER A 68 -1.11 -6.90 8.76
N MET A 69 0.17 -6.52 8.67
CA MET A 69 0.80 -6.08 7.42
C MET A 69 0.96 -7.23 6.44
N LEU A 70 1.43 -8.38 6.92
CA LEU A 70 1.62 -9.61 6.15
C LEU A 70 0.30 -10.06 5.50
N ILE A 71 -0.77 -10.15 6.29
CA ILE A 71 -2.10 -10.55 5.80
C ILE A 71 -2.61 -9.54 4.77
N GLY A 72 -2.48 -8.24 5.06
CA GLY A 72 -2.96 -7.19 4.17
C GLY A 72 -2.25 -7.16 2.82
N LEU A 73 -0.92 -7.21 2.82
CA LEU A 73 -0.12 -7.23 1.60
C LEU A 73 -0.39 -8.49 0.78
N ARG A 74 -0.50 -9.67 1.42
CA ARG A 74 -0.89 -10.92 0.74
C ARG A 74 -2.22 -10.77 -0.01
N ARG A 75 -3.22 -10.15 0.62
CA ARG A 75 -4.54 -9.93 -0.01
C ARG A 75 -4.45 -9.02 -1.24
N ILE A 76 -3.63 -7.95 -1.17
CA ILE A 76 -3.44 -7.02 -2.31
C ILE A 76 -2.84 -7.74 -3.52
N ILE A 77 -1.99 -8.74 -3.32
CA ILE A 77 -1.32 -9.49 -4.40
C ILE A 77 -1.90 -10.90 -4.62
N ASP A 78 -3.09 -11.20 -4.08
CA ASP A 78 -3.68 -12.53 -4.14
C ASP A 78 -3.90 -12.99 -5.60
N THR A 79 -3.69 -14.28 -5.88
CA THR A 79 -3.89 -14.89 -7.20
C THR A 79 -5.08 -15.83 -7.26
N SER A 80 -5.75 -16.06 -6.12
CA SER A 80 -6.93 -16.90 -5.97
C SER A 80 -8.06 -16.47 -6.90
N LYS A 81 -8.93 -17.41 -7.24
CA LYS A 81 -10.14 -17.11 -8.01
C LYS A 81 -11.08 -16.25 -7.17
N ASP A 82 -11.83 -15.35 -7.82
CA ASP A 82 -12.88 -14.53 -7.21
C ASP A 82 -12.40 -13.49 -6.18
N THR A 83 -11.15 -13.06 -6.26
CA THR A 83 -10.59 -11.96 -5.44
C THR A 83 -10.35 -10.70 -6.26
N VAL A 84 -10.55 -9.54 -5.63
CA VAL A 84 -10.07 -8.25 -6.15
C VAL A 84 -8.64 -8.06 -5.65
N SER A 85 -7.67 -8.20 -6.56
CA SER A 85 -6.25 -8.03 -6.27
C SER A 85 -5.56 -7.22 -7.37
N LEU A 86 -4.40 -6.65 -7.04
CA LEU A 86 -3.59 -5.92 -8.01
C LEU A 86 -3.16 -6.85 -9.15
N ILE A 87 -2.69 -8.06 -8.85
CA ILE A 87 -2.27 -9.02 -9.89
C ILE A 87 -3.44 -9.35 -10.84
N LYS A 88 -4.64 -9.63 -10.30
CA LYS A 88 -5.81 -9.93 -11.13
C LYS A 88 -6.20 -8.76 -12.02
N LEU A 89 -6.21 -7.55 -11.47
CA LEU A 89 -6.48 -6.34 -12.22
C LEU A 89 -5.48 -6.15 -13.37
N LEU A 90 -4.19 -6.33 -13.10
CA LEU A 90 -3.16 -6.22 -14.14
C LEU A 90 -3.30 -7.32 -15.20
N GLU A 91 -3.61 -8.55 -14.79
CA GLU A 91 -3.88 -9.67 -15.72
C GLU A 91 -5.07 -9.35 -16.63
N GLU A 92 -6.16 -8.76 -16.12
CA GLU A 92 -7.31 -8.35 -16.92
C GLU A 92 -6.99 -7.22 -17.92
N ILE A 93 -6.25 -6.19 -17.48
CA ILE A 93 -5.80 -5.10 -18.35
C ILE A 93 -4.91 -5.67 -19.46
N SER A 94 -3.99 -6.59 -19.13
CA SER A 94 -3.09 -7.22 -20.09
C SER A 94 -3.80 -8.05 -21.16
N LYS A 95 -4.96 -8.63 -20.82
CA LYS A 95 -5.80 -9.42 -21.73
C LYS A 95 -6.63 -8.52 -22.67
N ASN A 96 -6.90 -7.29 -22.26
CA ASN A 96 -7.76 -6.35 -22.99
C ASN A 96 -7.07 -5.00 -23.22
N PRO A 97 -5.86 -4.96 -23.82
CA PRO A 97 -5.06 -3.74 -23.90
C PRO A 97 -5.72 -2.65 -24.74
N THR A 98 -6.59 -3.01 -25.68
CA THR A 98 -7.31 -2.07 -26.56
C THR A 98 -8.37 -1.26 -25.83
N VAL A 99 -8.72 -1.59 -24.58
CA VAL A 99 -9.62 -0.79 -23.75
C VAL A 99 -8.99 0.55 -23.40
N ILE A 100 -7.68 0.55 -23.13
CA ILE A 100 -6.91 1.73 -22.76
C ILE A 100 -6.06 2.16 -23.97
N THR A 101 -6.53 3.18 -24.68
CA THR A 101 -5.77 3.90 -25.70
C THR A 101 -5.47 5.31 -25.22
N PHE A 102 -4.46 5.97 -25.78
CA PHE A 102 -4.14 7.34 -25.44
C PHE A 102 -5.33 8.28 -25.67
N ASP A 103 -6.04 8.11 -26.78
CA ASP A 103 -7.22 8.93 -27.10
C ASP A 103 -8.30 8.82 -26.04
N ARG A 104 -8.61 7.59 -25.57
CA ARG A 104 -9.57 7.38 -24.48
C ARG A 104 -9.04 7.91 -23.16
N TYR A 105 -7.76 7.69 -22.87
CA TYR A 105 -7.14 8.16 -21.64
C TYR A 105 -7.19 9.69 -21.52
N GLN A 106 -6.92 10.40 -22.61
CA GLN A 106 -6.96 11.87 -22.65
C GLN A 106 -8.36 12.41 -22.28
N THR A 107 -9.44 11.69 -22.60
CA THR A 107 -10.82 12.11 -22.23
C THR A 107 -11.07 12.19 -20.72
N LEU A 108 -10.26 11.51 -19.90
CA LEU A 108 -10.35 11.58 -18.45
C LEU A 108 -9.81 12.90 -17.87
N TRP A 109 -9.03 13.66 -18.65
CA TRP A 109 -8.40 14.89 -18.21
C TRP A 109 -9.23 16.10 -18.61
N THR A 110 -10.14 16.51 -17.73
CA THR A 110 -11.10 17.60 -17.99
C THR A 110 -10.78 18.90 -17.26
N SER A 111 -9.76 18.90 -16.38
CA SER A 111 -9.47 20.03 -15.48
C SER A 111 -8.28 20.87 -15.95
N GLY A 112 -8.57 22.02 -16.57
CA GLY A 112 -7.58 22.96 -17.09
C GLY A 112 -7.66 23.12 -18.60
N SER A 113 -6.65 23.72 -19.22
CA SER A 113 -6.60 23.87 -20.68
C SER A 113 -6.32 22.53 -21.37
N GLU A 114 -6.80 22.38 -22.60
CA GLU A 114 -6.59 21.16 -23.40
C GLU A 114 -5.09 20.82 -23.54
N GLN A 115 -4.24 21.82 -23.78
CA GLN A 115 -2.80 21.64 -23.87
C GLN A 115 -2.21 21.07 -22.59
N VAL A 116 -2.58 21.62 -21.43
CA VAL A 116 -2.10 21.14 -20.13
C VAL A 116 -2.59 19.72 -19.84
N ASN A 117 -3.85 19.42 -20.18
CA ASN A 117 -4.42 18.09 -20.00
C ASN A 117 -3.73 17.06 -20.89
N ARG A 118 -3.48 17.38 -22.16
CA ARG A 118 -2.71 16.52 -23.07
C ARG A 118 -1.29 16.29 -22.55
N MET A 119 -0.60 17.33 -22.10
CA MET A 119 0.75 17.19 -21.52
C MET A 119 0.76 16.26 -20.29
N ARG A 120 -0.19 16.42 -19.38
CA ARG A 120 -0.33 15.57 -18.19
C ARG A 120 -0.65 14.11 -18.56
N ALA A 121 -1.57 13.91 -19.50
CA ALA A 121 -1.92 12.59 -20.01
C ALA A 121 -0.71 11.90 -20.64
N THR A 122 0.03 12.60 -21.51
CA THR A 122 1.26 12.07 -22.14
C THR A 122 2.30 11.67 -21.10
N GLU A 123 2.51 12.51 -20.09
CA GLU A 123 3.53 12.26 -19.07
C GLU A 123 3.25 10.99 -18.24
N VAL A 124 1.99 10.68 -17.98
CA VAL A 124 1.62 9.42 -17.29
C VAL A 124 1.63 8.25 -18.28
N PHE A 125 1.08 8.44 -19.48
CA PHE A 125 0.85 7.35 -20.44
C PHE A 125 2.16 6.80 -21.03
N LYS A 126 3.21 7.63 -21.17
CA LYS A 126 4.51 7.21 -21.72
C LYS A 126 5.15 6.04 -20.96
N ARG A 127 4.85 5.89 -19.66
CA ARG A 127 5.32 4.76 -18.84
C ARG A 127 4.73 3.42 -19.30
N PHE A 128 3.57 3.44 -19.94
CA PHE A 128 2.82 2.25 -20.34
C PHE A 128 2.81 2.02 -21.85
N SER A 129 3.48 2.87 -22.64
CA SER A 129 3.34 2.86 -24.09
C SER A 129 4.67 3.19 -24.77
N LYS A 130 5.07 2.35 -25.72
CA LYS A 130 6.24 2.61 -26.57
C LYS A 130 5.93 3.57 -27.72
N ASP A 131 4.70 3.56 -28.21
CA ASP A 131 4.24 4.37 -29.35
C ASP A 131 3.44 5.61 -28.93
N ASN A 132 3.24 5.81 -27.62
CA ASN A 132 2.36 6.82 -27.02
C ASN A 132 0.91 6.77 -27.51
N ARG A 133 0.44 5.63 -28.02
CA ARG A 133 -0.93 5.44 -28.54
C ARG A 133 -1.63 4.27 -27.89
N ASN A 134 -0.94 3.14 -27.76
CA ASN A 134 -1.48 1.89 -27.25
C ASN A 134 -0.68 1.42 -26.04
N LEU A 135 -1.32 0.67 -25.14
CA LEU A 135 -0.59 0.00 -24.05
C LEU A 135 0.39 -1.04 -24.60
N ASP A 136 1.62 -1.02 -24.10
CA ASP A 136 2.57 -2.11 -24.25
C ASP A 136 2.30 -3.17 -23.17
N VAL A 137 1.67 -4.26 -23.59
CA VAL A 137 1.34 -5.41 -22.74
C VAL A 137 2.56 -5.98 -22.02
N ASN A 138 3.76 -5.87 -22.60
CA ASN A 138 4.96 -6.41 -21.97
C ASN A 138 5.36 -5.63 -20.71
N ILE A 139 5.05 -4.34 -20.64
CA ILE A 139 5.27 -3.54 -19.43
C ILE A 139 4.41 -4.09 -18.30
N ILE A 140 3.12 -4.34 -18.57
CA ILE A 140 2.18 -4.89 -17.58
C ILE A 140 2.58 -6.30 -17.17
N LYS A 141 2.97 -7.16 -18.11
CA LYS A 141 3.47 -8.50 -17.81
C LYS A 141 4.73 -8.48 -16.94
N ASN A 142 5.64 -7.53 -17.20
CA ASN A 142 6.83 -7.36 -16.38
C ASN A 142 6.49 -6.90 -14.97
N ASP A 143 5.55 -5.96 -14.80
CA ASP A 143 5.08 -5.54 -13.48
C ASP A 143 4.44 -6.69 -12.71
N ILE A 144 3.61 -7.52 -13.37
CA ILE A 144 3.01 -8.72 -12.77
C ILE A 144 4.11 -9.68 -12.31
N ARG A 145 5.10 -9.94 -13.17
CA ARG A 145 6.22 -10.83 -12.84
C ARG A 145 7.00 -10.28 -11.64
N GLU A 146 7.31 -8.99 -11.66
CA GLU A 146 8.04 -8.34 -10.58
C GLU A 146 7.27 -8.39 -9.26
N LEU A 147 5.94 -8.17 -9.27
CA LEU A 147 5.09 -8.38 -8.09
C LEU A 147 5.15 -9.81 -7.58
N LYS A 148 5.14 -10.82 -8.46
CA LYS A 148 5.21 -12.24 -8.06
C LYS A 148 6.57 -12.60 -7.48
N GLU A 149 7.65 -12.25 -8.17
CA GLU A 149 9.03 -12.59 -7.78
C GLU A 149 9.47 -11.86 -6.51
N SER A 150 9.27 -10.53 -6.45
CA SER A 150 9.69 -9.73 -5.28
C SER A 150 8.94 -10.08 -4.00
N ASN A 151 7.77 -10.70 -4.12
CA ASN A 151 6.95 -11.10 -2.98
C ASN A 151 6.92 -12.62 -2.76
N GLU A 152 7.64 -13.42 -3.54
CA GLU A 152 7.59 -14.89 -3.42
C GLU A 152 8.03 -15.36 -2.02
N ARG A 153 9.21 -14.89 -1.58
CA ARG A 153 9.72 -15.17 -0.22
C ARG A 153 8.73 -14.71 0.85
N PHE A 154 8.19 -13.50 0.69
CA PHE A 154 7.19 -12.92 1.57
C PHE A 154 5.92 -13.79 1.65
N ILE A 155 5.35 -14.19 0.50
CA ILE A 155 4.16 -15.04 0.40
C ILE A 155 4.41 -16.40 1.05
N ASN A 156 5.58 -17.00 0.80
CA ASN A 156 5.95 -18.29 1.36
C ASN A 156 6.02 -18.24 2.88
N ILE A 157 6.60 -17.17 3.46
CA ILE A 157 6.62 -16.95 4.91
C ILE A 157 5.19 -16.77 5.44
N VAL A 158 4.34 -15.94 4.83
CA VAL A 158 2.95 -15.76 5.29
C VAL A 158 2.17 -17.08 5.29
N ASN A 159 2.30 -17.86 4.21
CA ASN A 159 1.60 -19.13 4.08
C ASN A 159 2.14 -20.17 5.09
N HIS A 160 3.43 -20.17 5.41
CA HIS A 160 4.06 -21.12 6.34
C HIS A 160 4.06 -20.72 7.82
N HIS A 161 4.00 -19.42 8.16
CA HIS A 161 4.04 -18.96 9.55
C HIS A 161 2.67 -18.53 10.08
N ILE A 162 1.83 -17.89 9.25
CA ILE A 162 0.54 -17.36 9.70
C ILE A 162 -0.59 -18.37 9.45
N ALA A 163 -0.60 -19.04 8.30
CA ALA A 163 -1.71 -19.92 7.91
C ALA A 163 -1.56 -21.37 8.39
N HIS A 164 -0.33 -21.86 8.52
CA HIS A 164 -0.03 -23.21 9.01
C HIS A 164 1.01 -23.07 10.13
N LYS A 165 0.85 -23.73 11.27
CA LYS A 165 1.92 -23.81 12.30
C LYS A 165 3.00 -24.79 11.81
N GLY A 166 3.68 -24.46 10.72
CA GLY A 166 4.75 -25.27 10.15
C GLY A 166 5.97 -25.31 11.09
N LYS A 167 6.61 -26.47 11.19
CA LYS A 167 7.77 -26.74 12.06
C LYS A 167 9.12 -26.32 11.44
N ASP A 168 9.11 -25.51 10.39
CA ASP A 168 10.32 -25.26 9.61
C ASP A 168 11.23 -24.26 10.31
N ALA A 169 12.28 -24.80 10.92
CA ALA A 169 13.37 -24.08 11.58
C ALA A 169 14.36 -23.44 10.58
N ASP A 170 14.20 -23.69 9.28
CA ASP A 170 15.22 -23.36 8.26
C ASP A 170 14.98 -22.02 7.54
N ASN A 171 13.85 -21.35 7.75
CA ASN A 171 13.61 -20.02 7.18
C ASN A 171 13.88 -18.92 8.23
N PRO A 172 14.82 -18.00 7.99
CA PRO A 172 15.07 -16.89 8.90
C PRO A 172 13.82 -16.00 9.00
N PRO A 173 13.53 -15.43 10.19
CA PRO A 173 12.37 -14.57 10.39
C PRO A 173 12.42 -13.36 9.45
N LEU A 174 11.26 -12.98 8.91
CA LEU A 174 11.12 -11.80 8.06
C LEU A 174 11.56 -10.54 8.82
N THR A 175 12.46 -9.74 8.24
CA THR A 175 12.89 -8.49 8.87
C THR A 175 11.88 -7.36 8.59
N TYR A 176 11.88 -6.32 9.44
CA TYR A 176 11.06 -5.12 9.18
C TYR A 176 11.44 -4.44 7.87
N GLU A 177 12.72 -4.45 7.51
CA GLU A 177 13.22 -3.88 6.26
C GLU A 177 12.64 -4.60 5.05
N GLU A 178 12.63 -5.94 5.07
CA GLU A 178 12.05 -6.75 4.00
C GLU A 178 10.54 -6.52 3.87
N LEU A 179 9.82 -6.46 5.00
CA LEU A 179 8.38 -6.14 5.01
C LEU A 179 8.10 -4.75 4.43
N HIS A 180 8.91 -3.76 4.80
CA HIS A 180 8.77 -2.38 4.35
C HIS A 180 9.13 -2.23 2.87
N ALA A 181 10.18 -2.90 2.39
CA ALA A 181 10.55 -2.92 0.98
C ALA A 181 9.45 -3.55 0.11
N ALA A 182 8.85 -4.67 0.56
CA ALA A 182 7.70 -5.28 -0.11
C ALA A 182 6.50 -4.33 -0.17
N PHE A 183 6.18 -3.66 0.94
CA PHE A 183 5.16 -2.62 0.98
C PHE A 183 5.45 -1.51 -0.04
N ASP A 184 6.65 -0.93 -0.04
CA ASP A 184 7.02 0.20 -0.90
C ASP A 184 6.97 -0.20 -2.38
N LYS A 185 7.35 -1.44 -2.70
CA LYS A 185 7.27 -1.98 -4.06
C LYS A 185 5.83 -2.08 -4.56
N ILE A 186 4.93 -2.65 -3.74
CA ILE A 186 3.50 -2.75 -4.07
C ILE A 186 2.89 -1.35 -4.17
N ALA A 187 3.26 -0.42 -3.28
CA ALA A 187 2.80 0.97 -3.30
C ALA A 187 3.14 1.67 -4.62
N GLY A 188 4.37 1.48 -5.12
CA GLY A 188 4.83 2.05 -6.38
C GLY A 188 3.97 1.61 -7.56
N ILE A 189 3.80 0.30 -7.73
CA ILE A 189 3.01 -0.26 -8.83
C ILE A 189 1.53 0.15 -8.69
N LEU A 190 0.96 0.04 -7.49
CA LEU A 190 -0.42 0.48 -7.25
C LEU A 190 -0.62 1.96 -7.64
N ASN A 191 0.33 2.83 -7.31
CA ASN A 191 0.28 4.25 -7.66
C ASN A 191 0.30 4.49 -9.17
N GLU A 192 1.18 3.79 -9.89
CA GLU A 192 1.27 3.93 -11.35
C GLU A 192 -0.04 3.55 -12.04
N TYR A 193 -0.63 2.41 -11.64
CA TYR A 193 -1.90 1.95 -12.22
C TYR A 193 -3.11 2.75 -11.74
N HIS A 194 -3.09 3.26 -10.51
CA HIS A 194 -4.09 4.21 -10.04
C HIS A 194 -4.09 5.49 -10.89
N ALA A 195 -2.91 6.03 -11.19
CA ALA A 195 -2.78 7.19 -12.07
C ALA A 195 -3.30 6.89 -13.48
N LEU A 196 -2.96 5.73 -14.05
CA LEU A 196 -3.45 5.30 -15.37
C LEU A 196 -4.98 5.17 -15.42
N LEU A 197 -5.61 4.64 -14.36
CA LEU A 197 -7.05 4.35 -14.37
C LEU A 197 -7.93 5.52 -13.93
N THR A 198 -7.39 6.48 -13.17
CA THR A 198 -8.18 7.54 -12.50
C THR A 198 -7.70 8.97 -12.72
N THR A 199 -6.57 9.19 -13.39
CA THR A 199 -5.85 10.48 -13.57
C THR A 199 -5.25 11.11 -12.32
N VAL A 200 -5.47 10.52 -11.14
CA VAL A 200 -4.86 10.98 -9.89
C VAL A 200 -3.40 10.54 -9.83
N ARG A 201 -2.50 11.50 -10.05
CA ARG A 201 -1.10 11.31 -10.41
C ARG A 201 -0.23 10.61 -9.36
N VAL A 202 -0.47 10.88 -8.08
CA VAL A 202 0.29 10.32 -6.96
C VAL A 202 -0.68 10.20 -5.78
N LEU A 203 -0.85 8.99 -5.24
CA LEU A 203 -1.38 8.89 -3.89
C LEU A 203 -0.24 9.27 -2.96
N ASN A 204 -0.28 10.53 -2.50
CA ASN A 204 0.49 10.88 -1.32
C ASN A 204 -0.24 10.26 -0.13
N PHE A 205 0.07 8.99 0.13
CA PHE A 205 -0.59 8.24 1.17
C PHE A 205 -0.35 8.86 2.56
N ALA A 206 0.77 9.56 2.79
CA ALA A 206 0.99 10.32 4.02
C ALA A 206 -0.02 11.47 4.18
N ALA A 207 -0.38 12.15 3.09
CA ALA A 207 -1.45 13.15 3.09
C ALA A 207 -2.86 12.55 3.21
N LEU A 208 -3.00 11.23 3.08
CA LEU A 208 -4.25 10.49 3.26
C LEU A 208 -4.41 9.94 4.68
N LEU A 209 -3.45 10.16 5.57
CA LEU A 209 -3.58 9.75 6.96
C LEU A 209 -4.69 10.54 7.65
N PRO A 210 -5.52 9.89 8.48
CA PRO A 210 -6.61 10.56 9.19
C PRO A 210 -6.11 11.58 10.23
N VAL A 211 -4.85 11.45 10.66
CA VAL A 211 -4.20 12.32 11.66
C VAL A 211 -2.73 12.52 11.25
N PRO A 212 -2.18 13.75 11.34
CA PRO A 212 -0.76 13.99 11.12
C PRO A 212 0.14 13.14 12.02
N ILE A 213 1.25 12.63 11.49
CA ILE A 213 2.18 11.74 12.21
C ILE A 213 2.73 12.40 13.50
N GLU A 214 3.04 13.69 13.44
CA GLU A 214 3.52 14.46 14.60
C GLU A 214 2.53 14.41 15.78
N ASN A 215 1.23 14.39 15.51
CA ASN A 215 0.21 14.26 16.55
C ASN A 215 0.18 12.85 17.15
N ILE A 216 0.47 11.82 16.35
CA ILE A 216 0.56 10.42 16.80
C ILE A 216 1.81 10.21 17.66
N GLU A 217 2.97 10.72 17.25
CA GLU A 217 4.20 10.66 18.05
C GLU A 217 4.04 11.40 19.39
N ASN A 218 3.43 12.59 19.36
CA ASN A 218 3.14 13.35 20.59
C ASN A 218 2.12 12.64 21.49
N MET A 219 1.11 11.98 20.92
CA MET A 219 0.14 11.19 21.67
C MET A 219 0.81 10.00 22.36
N PHE A 220 1.59 9.20 21.65
CA PHE A 220 2.29 8.06 22.26
C PHE A 220 3.33 8.51 23.27
N SER A 221 4.01 9.62 23.00
CA SER A 221 4.90 10.22 23.98
C SER A 221 4.10 10.54 25.25
N LYS A 222 3.01 11.30 25.19
CA LYS A 222 2.21 11.60 26.38
C LYS A 222 1.63 10.36 27.08
N MET A 223 1.27 9.32 26.34
CA MET A 223 0.68 8.09 26.89
C MET A 223 1.71 7.19 27.58
N ILE A 224 2.95 7.16 27.07
CA ILE A 224 4.06 6.42 27.66
C ILE A 224 4.74 7.23 28.77
N PHE A 225 4.68 8.56 28.69
CA PHE A 225 5.38 9.51 29.57
C PHE A 225 4.46 10.32 30.49
N THR A 226 3.19 9.92 30.68
CA THR A 226 2.36 10.57 31.71
C THR A 226 2.95 10.17 33.06
N ASP A 227 3.39 11.16 33.82
CA ASP A 227 4.04 11.02 35.10
C ASP A 227 3.36 9.99 36.01
N ILE A 228 4.11 8.95 36.38
CA ILE A 228 3.80 8.09 37.54
C ILE A 228 4.13 8.89 38.84
N ASN A 229 3.76 10.18 38.89
CA ASN A 229 3.85 11.04 40.08
C ASN A 229 2.46 11.48 40.55
N THR A 230 1.48 10.59 40.45
CA THR A 230 0.22 10.74 41.20
C THR A 230 0.01 9.49 42.04
N ASN A 231 0.73 9.40 43.17
CA ASN A 231 0.28 8.72 44.40
C ASN A 231 1.33 8.79 45.52
N ASP A 232 1.64 10.01 45.98
CA ASP A 232 2.20 10.26 47.31
C ASP A 232 1.31 11.26 48.09
N GLU A 233 -0.02 11.12 47.98
CA GLU A 233 -0.98 11.96 48.73
C GLU A 233 -2.07 11.17 49.46
N TYR A 234 -1.83 9.89 49.77
CA TYR A 234 -2.61 9.17 50.79
C TYR A 234 -1.68 8.35 51.68
N ALA A 235 -1.03 9.03 52.61
CA ALA A 235 -0.47 8.49 53.84
C ALA A 235 -1.08 9.22 55.04
#